data_AF-A0A1I4VJ48-F1
#
_entry.id   AF-A0A1I4VJ48-F1
#
_cell.length_a   1.000
_cell.length_b   1.000
_cell.length_c   1.000
_cell.angle_alpha   90.00
_cell.angle_beta   90.00
_cell.angle_gamma   90.00
#
_symmetry.space_group_name_H-M   'P 1'
#
loop_
_entity.id
_entity.type
_entity.pdbx_description
1 polymer ?
#
loop_
_entity_poly.entity_id
_entity_poly.type
_entity_poly.pdbx_seq_one_letter_code
_entity_poly.pdbx_strand_id
1 'polypeptide(L)'
;MINLLIMAKCLSSICAVNHFAKSNNFLSGVIAVPARRSLEREKIDSLEKLSDYSEKEIMQLHGFGKNAMEKLKNHMKDHQVSFKN
;
A
#
# COMPACT_ATOMS: atom_id res chain seq x y z
N MET A 1 -18.22 28.05 -35.97
CA MET A 1 -18.00 28.44 -34.55
C MET A 1 -18.00 27.18 -33.69
N ILE A 2 -16.89 26.44 -33.67
CA ILE A 2 -16.82 25.04 -33.19
C ILE A 2 -15.96 24.92 -31.92
N ASN A 3 -15.79 25.98 -31.13
CA ASN A 3 -14.68 26.00 -30.17
C ASN A 3 -15.02 26.63 -28.83
N LEU A 4 -15.93 26.05 -28.03
CA LEU A 4 -15.94 26.28 -26.58
C LEU A 4 -16.83 25.35 -25.71
N LEU A 5 -16.86 24.03 -25.93
CA LEU A 5 -17.54 23.16 -24.95
C LEU A 5 -16.91 21.77 -24.80
N ILE A 6 -15.58 21.70 -24.68
CA ILE A 6 -14.91 20.52 -24.11
C ILE A 6 -13.83 21.02 -23.13
N MET A 7 -14.28 21.57 -22.02
CA MET A 7 -13.45 21.78 -20.81
C MET A 7 -14.05 21.03 -19.61
N ALA A 8 -14.61 19.84 -19.88
CA ALA A 8 -14.73 18.78 -18.88
C ALA A 8 -13.64 17.73 -19.15
N LYS A 9 -12.38 18.18 -19.25
CA LYS A 9 -11.28 17.31 -18.83
C LYS A 9 -11.35 17.32 -17.31
N CYS A 10 -12.19 16.46 -16.75
CA CYS A 10 -11.89 15.93 -15.43
C CYS A 10 -10.42 15.50 -15.51
N LEU A 11 -9.56 16.27 -14.85
CA LEU A 11 -8.15 15.99 -14.68
C LEU A 11 -8.08 14.74 -13.82
N SER A 12 -8.41 13.61 -14.43
CA SER A 12 -7.97 12.33 -13.99
C SER A 12 -6.45 12.44 -14.09
N SER A 13 -5.84 12.75 -12.96
CA SER A 13 -4.43 12.49 -12.71
C SER A 13 -4.28 10.98 -12.77
N ILE A 14 -4.33 10.46 -14.00
CA ILE A 14 -3.98 9.08 -14.28
C ILE A 14 -2.47 9.09 -14.21
N CYS A 15 -1.94 8.93 -13.00
CA CYS A 15 -0.64 8.32 -12.85
C CYS A 15 -0.78 6.89 -13.35
N ALA A 16 -0.78 6.75 -14.68
CA ALA A 16 -0.59 5.51 -15.40
C ALA A 16 0.86 5.09 -15.17
N VAL A 17 1.17 4.69 -13.94
CA VAL A 17 2.31 3.81 -13.71
C VAL A 17 1.83 2.48 -14.25
N ASN A 18 2.08 2.25 -15.53
CA ASN A 18 1.98 0.95 -16.15
C ASN A 18 3.06 0.06 -15.50
N HIS A 19 2.77 -0.44 -14.30
CA HIS A 19 3.57 -1.46 -13.65
C HIS A 19 2.82 -2.76 -13.92
N PHE A 20 3.31 -3.56 -14.86
CA PHE A 20 3.04 -5.00 -14.86
C PHE A 20 3.66 -5.59 -13.59
N ALA A 21 3.12 -5.23 -12.43
CA ALA A 21 3.52 -5.75 -11.14
C ALA A 21 2.73 -7.04 -11.04
N LYS A 22 3.46 -8.16 -11.05
CA LYS A 22 2.96 -9.47 -10.64
C LYS A 22 2.02 -9.24 -9.45
N SER A 23 0.72 -9.50 -9.62
CA SER A 23 -0.30 -9.17 -8.63
C SER A 23 -0.02 -9.97 -7.36
N ASN A 24 0.72 -9.36 -6.42
CA ASN A 24 0.93 -9.96 -5.14
C ASN A 24 -0.31 -9.60 -4.32
N ASN A 25 -1.17 -10.59 -4.08
CA ASN A 25 -2.41 -10.37 -3.32
C ASN A 25 -2.15 -10.22 -1.81
N PHE A 26 -0.87 -10.05 -1.41
CA PHE A 26 -0.43 -9.86 -0.04
C PHE A 26 -1.14 -8.66 0.59
N LEU A 27 -1.80 -8.91 1.73
CA LEU A 27 -2.58 -7.93 2.50
C LEU A 27 -3.71 -7.24 1.72
N SER A 28 -4.17 -7.86 0.63
CA SER A 28 -5.37 -7.42 -0.10
C SER A 28 -6.58 -7.47 0.81
N GLY A 29 -7.33 -6.36 0.90
CA GLY A 29 -8.45 -6.21 1.83
C GLY A 29 -8.05 -5.85 3.26
N VAL A 30 -6.79 -6.01 3.65
CA VAL A 30 -6.28 -5.61 4.99
C VAL A 30 -5.87 -4.13 4.98
N ILE A 31 -5.05 -3.73 4.00
CA ILE A 31 -4.55 -2.36 3.87
C ILE A 31 -4.82 -1.78 2.47
N ALA A 32 -4.79 -0.44 2.38
CA ALA A 32 -5.08 0.27 1.14
C ALA A 32 -4.00 0.02 0.06
N VAL A 33 -4.39 0.20 -1.21
CA VAL A 33 -3.49 0.03 -2.38
C VAL A 33 -2.17 0.80 -2.25
N PRO A 34 -2.12 2.07 -1.78
CA PRO A 34 -0.86 2.79 -1.65
C PRO A 34 0.13 2.15 -0.66
N ALA A 35 -0.37 1.58 0.43
CA ALA A 35 0.44 0.90 1.45
C ALA A 35 1.01 -0.42 0.91
N ARG A 36 0.17 -1.22 0.22
CA ARG A 36 0.63 -2.46 -0.45
C ARG A 36 1.74 -2.20 -1.45
N ARG A 37 1.59 -1.17 -2.29
CA ARG A 37 2.61 -0.77 -3.26
C ARG A 37 3.94 -0.39 -2.61
N SER A 38 3.91 0.21 -1.42
CA SER A 38 5.14 0.52 -0.69
C SER A 38 5.83 -0.75 -0.18
N LEU A 39 5.07 -1.72 0.35
CA LEU A 39 5.62 -3.03 0.74
C LEU A 39 6.22 -3.79 -0.45
N GLU A 40 5.52 -3.79 -1.60
CA GLU A 40 6.01 -4.41 -2.83
C GLU A 40 7.34 -3.82 -3.29
N ARG A 41 7.52 -2.49 -3.18
CA ARG A 41 8.79 -1.80 -3.51
C ARG A 41 9.92 -2.24 -2.59
N GLU A 42 9.63 -2.42 -1.30
CA GLU A 42 10.57 -2.95 -0.30
C GLU A 42 10.71 -4.49 -0.38
N LYS A 43 10.05 -5.16 -1.33
CA LYS A 43 10.03 -6.62 -1.52
C LYS A 43 9.49 -7.40 -0.30
N ILE A 44 8.63 -6.76 0.47
CA ILE A 44 7.90 -7.34 1.61
C ILE A 44 6.60 -7.92 1.08
N ASP A 45 6.55 -9.24 0.94
CA ASP A 45 5.45 -9.99 0.33
C ASP A 45 4.87 -11.09 1.25
N SER A 46 5.30 -11.11 2.52
CA SER A 46 5.00 -12.15 3.49
C SER A 46 5.06 -11.59 4.92
N LEU A 47 4.38 -12.25 5.86
CA LEU A 47 4.37 -11.80 7.27
C LEU A 47 5.74 -12.02 7.93
N GLU A 48 6.47 -13.05 7.51
CA GLU A 48 7.82 -13.36 7.95
C GLU A 48 8.77 -12.22 7.61
N LYS A 49 8.79 -11.77 6.34
CA LYS A 49 9.60 -10.59 5.96
C LYS A 49 9.15 -9.33 6.68
N LEU A 50 7.84 -9.17 6.89
CA LEU A 50 7.32 -8.01 7.62
C LEU A 50 7.78 -8.00 9.08
N SER A 51 7.98 -9.17 9.70
CA SER A 51 8.49 -9.32 11.06
C SER A 51 9.96 -8.91 11.23
N ASP A 52 10.72 -8.81 10.13
CA ASP A 52 12.10 -8.33 10.15
C ASP A 52 12.20 -6.80 10.34
N TYR A 53 11.08 -6.09 10.18
CA TYR A 53 10.99 -4.63 10.31
C TYR A 53 10.33 -4.23 11.63
N SER A 54 10.73 -3.09 12.17
CA SER A 54 10.09 -2.45 13.31
C SER A 54 8.81 -1.70 12.88
N GLU A 55 7.91 -1.46 13.84
CA GLU A 55 6.70 -0.66 13.61
C GLU A 55 7.05 0.74 13.06
N LYS A 56 8.15 1.32 13.54
CA LYS A 56 8.61 2.65 13.11
C LYS A 56 9.05 2.67 11.65
N GLU A 57 9.80 1.66 11.20
CA GLU A 57 10.28 1.54 9.82
C GLU A 57 9.09 1.41 8.85
N ILE A 58 8.12 0.56 9.18
CA ILE A 58 6.91 0.40 8.37
C ILE A 58 6.08 1.70 8.36
N MET A 59 5.99 2.42 9.48
CA MET A 59 5.26 3.68 9.56
C MET A 59 5.88 4.82 8.73
N GLN A 60 7.17 4.73 8.36
CA GLN A 60 7.80 5.68 7.42
C GLN A 60 7.40 5.44 5.96
N LEU A 61 6.88 4.25 5.63
CA LEU A 61 6.48 3.93 4.27
C LEU A 61 5.20 4.67 3.86
N HIS A 62 5.13 5.04 2.58
CA HIS A 62 3.97 5.74 2.04
C HIS A 62 2.69 4.90 2.19
N GLY A 63 1.63 5.50 2.73
CA GLY A 63 0.35 4.84 2.96
C GLY A 63 0.18 4.19 4.33
N PHE A 64 1.19 4.25 5.21
CA PHE A 64 1.13 3.71 6.58
C PHE A 64 0.84 4.78 7.64
N GLY A 65 -0.41 5.26 7.64
CA GLY A 65 -0.94 6.05 8.75
C GLY A 65 -1.50 5.18 9.89
N LYS A 66 -2.00 5.81 10.98
CA LYS A 66 -2.54 5.14 12.17
C LYS A 66 -3.49 3.96 11.86
N ASN A 67 -4.49 4.19 11.02
CA ASN A 67 -5.47 3.16 10.64
C ASN A 67 -4.84 1.97 9.89
N ALA A 68 -3.89 2.24 8.97
CA ALA A 68 -3.19 1.17 8.25
C ALA A 68 -2.32 0.34 9.22
N MET A 69 -1.62 1.00 10.14
CA MET A 69 -0.81 0.34 11.17
C MET A 69 -1.66 -0.50 12.13
N GLU A 70 -2.82 -0.02 12.57
CA GLU A 70 -3.73 -0.79 13.42
C GLU A 70 -4.23 -2.06 12.73
N LYS A 71 -4.70 -1.95 11.48
CA LYS A 71 -5.14 -3.11 10.69
C LYS A 71 -4.01 -4.11 10.46
N LEU A 72 -2.81 -3.62 10.14
CA LEU A 72 -1.66 -4.46 9.91
C LEU A 72 -1.25 -5.21 11.20
N LYS A 73 -1.22 -4.52 12.35
CA LYS A 73 -0.91 -5.15 13.64
C LYS A 73 -1.92 -6.21 14.04
N ASN A 74 -3.22 -5.93 13.85
CA ASN A 74 -4.26 -6.92 14.13
C ASN A 74 -4.07 -8.17 13.25
N HIS A 75 -3.83 -7.97 11.96
CA HIS A 75 -3.58 -9.08 11.04
C HIS A 75 -2.32 -9.88 11.40
N MET A 76 -1.20 -9.23 11.76
CA MET A 76 -0.01 -9.94 12.22
C MET A 76 -0.30 -10.74 13.49
N LYS A 77 -1.02 -10.16 14.45
CA LYS A 77 -1.40 -10.81 15.71
C LYS A 77 -2.29 -12.03 15.50
N ASP A 78 -3.27 -11.96 14.58
CA ASP A 78 -4.14 -13.09 14.23
C ASP A 78 -3.32 -14.28 13.67
N HIS A 79 -2.17 -13.98 13.07
CA HIS A 79 -1.21 -14.96 12.56
C HIS A 79 -0.05 -15.25 13.54
N GLN A 80 -0.11 -14.74 14.78
CA GLN A 80 0.92 -14.91 15.81
C GLN A 80 2.32 -14.38 15.41
N VAL A 81 2.35 -13.39 14.53
CA VAL A 81 3.57 -12.67 14.12
C VAL A 81 3.56 -11.27 14.73
N SER A 82 4.73 -10.71 15.01
CA SER A 82 4.90 -9.32 15.47
C SER A 82 6.02 -8.63 14.71
N PHE A 83 6.04 -7.31 14.74
CA PHE A 83 7.19 -6.54 14.28
C PHE A 83 8.42 -6.85 15.12
N LYS A 84 9.60 -6.57 14.55
CA LYS A 84 10.86 -6.52 15.27
C LYS A 84 10.80 -5.43 16.35
N ASN A 85 11.40 -5.71 17.49
CA ASN A 85 11.57 -4.75 18.59
C ASN A 85 12.34 -3.50 18.18
#